data_AF-A0A920DY13-F1
#
_entry.id   AF-A0A920DY13-F1
#
_cell.length_a   1.000
_cell.length_b   1.000
_cell.length_c   1.000
_cell.angle_alpha   90.00
_cell.angle_beta   90.00
_cell.angle_gamma   90.00
#
_symmetry.space_group_name_H-M   'P 1'
#
loop_
_entity.id
_entity.type
_entity.pdbx_description
1 polymer ?
#
loop_
_entity_poly.entity_id
_entity_poly.type
_entity_poly.pdbx_seq_one_letter_code
_entity_poly.pdbx_strand_id
1 'polypeptide(L)'
;MKIPWNELRIANAIDEYIKNNFVISDEDDSKLNDIEYILNNKISNDFSIIQVYSSLFKEADIEYEVAISCNRYFLKFDPELFDPNQLREFLIFLPNQEKYISPNRVEYRVSEAPEDLLGNYGIFIDKDLDYYFSEITLFDQDFSQIKKNIEVNISRNLNKIKIDESRSLVDIGQLQTETIFICLRLKKPIFG
;
A
#
# COMPACT_ATOMS: atom_id res chain seq x y z
N MET A 1 -13.48 22.42 -13.74
CA MET A 1 -12.97 21.04 -13.63
C MET A 1 -12.31 20.88 -12.28
N LYS A 2 -13.04 20.27 -11.34
CA LYS A 2 -12.67 19.75 -10.01
C LYS A 2 -13.73 18.65 -9.81
N ILE A 3 -13.40 17.42 -9.41
CA ILE A 3 -13.28 17.05 -8.00
C ILE A 3 -12.37 15.79 -7.87
N PRO A 4 -11.10 15.93 -7.48
CA PRO A 4 -10.22 14.79 -7.18
C PRO A 4 -10.59 14.03 -5.89
N TRP A 5 -11.44 14.60 -5.02
CA TRP A 5 -11.97 13.90 -3.82
C TRP A 5 -12.98 12.78 -4.13
N ASN A 6 -13.41 12.63 -5.38
CA ASN A 6 -14.46 11.68 -5.77
C ASN A 6 -13.90 10.34 -6.29
N GLU A 7 -12.69 10.34 -6.87
CA GLU A 7 -12.17 9.18 -7.61
C GLU A 7 -11.90 7.99 -6.69
N LEU A 8 -11.16 8.19 -5.59
CA LEU A 8 -10.92 7.14 -4.59
C LEU A 8 -12.23 6.60 -3.99
N ARG A 9 -13.23 7.47 -3.80
CA ARG A 9 -14.54 7.06 -3.27
C ARG A 9 -15.31 6.21 -4.28
N ILE A 10 -15.27 6.59 -5.56
CA ILE A 10 -15.88 5.81 -6.64
C ILE A 10 -15.15 4.47 -6.79
N ALA A 11 -13.81 4.47 -6.75
CA ALA A 11 -13.02 3.26 -6.83
C ALA A 11 -13.34 2.28 -5.69
N ASN A 12 -13.47 2.78 -4.45
CA ASN A 12 -13.93 1.98 -3.32
C ASN A 12 -15.35 1.45 -3.52
N ALA A 13 -16.27 2.25 -4.03
CA ALA A 13 -17.63 1.80 -4.31
C ALA A 13 -17.68 0.70 -5.39
N ILE A 14 -16.82 0.81 -6.42
CA ILE A 14 -16.67 -0.22 -7.46
C ILE A 14 -16.08 -1.51 -6.88
N ASP A 15 -14.98 -1.42 -6.12
CA ASP A 15 -14.35 -2.55 -5.43
C ASP A 15 -15.34 -3.27 -4.50
N GLU A 16 -16.04 -2.50 -3.67
CA GLU A 16 -17.06 -3.04 -2.76
C GLU A 16 -18.21 -3.71 -3.52
N TYR A 17 -18.71 -3.09 -4.59
CA TYR A 17 -19.73 -3.69 -5.43
C TYR A 17 -19.26 -5.02 -6.02
N ILE A 18 -18.07 -5.06 -6.62
CA ILE A 18 -17.57 -6.28 -7.27
C ILE A 18 -17.36 -7.38 -6.23
N LYS A 19 -16.66 -7.11 -5.14
CA LYS A 19 -16.37 -8.12 -4.10
C LYS A 19 -17.61 -8.64 -3.38
N ASN A 20 -18.67 -7.84 -3.28
CA ASN A 20 -19.92 -8.28 -2.65
C ASN A 20 -20.86 -9.03 -3.60
N ASN A 21 -20.70 -8.86 -4.92
CA ASN A 21 -21.64 -9.41 -5.91
C ASN A 21 -21.05 -10.54 -6.74
N PHE A 22 -19.73 -10.58 -6.95
CA PHE A 22 -19.06 -11.56 -7.78
C PHE A 22 -18.31 -12.58 -6.93
N VAL A 23 -18.40 -13.85 -7.34
CA VAL A 23 -17.63 -14.96 -6.77
C VAL A 23 -16.45 -15.25 -7.68
N ILE A 24 -15.26 -15.34 -7.10
CA ILE A 24 -14.06 -15.80 -7.79
C ILE A 24 -13.95 -17.31 -7.62
N SER A 25 -13.82 -18.02 -8.74
CA SER A 25 -13.73 -19.48 -8.82
C SER A 25 -12.41 -19.88 -9.45
N ASP A 26 -11.76 -20.88 -8.85
CA ASP A 26 -10.54 -21.53 -9.35
C ASP A 26 -10.84 -22.67 -10.35
N GLU A 27 -12.11 -22.89 -10.68
CA GLU A 27 -12.51 -23.92 -11.65
C GLU A 27 -12.02 -23.57 -13.06
N ASP A 28 -11.44 -24.57 -13.73
CA ASP A 28 -11.06 -24.47 -15.14
C ASP A 28 -12.30 -24.63 -16.05
N ASP A 29 -13.15 -23.60 -16.07
CA ASP A 29 -14.28 -23.47 -16.99
C ASP A 29 -14.04 -22.33 -17.97
N SER A 30 -13.95 -22.67 -19.26
CA SER A 30 -13.86 -21.73 -20.38
C SER A 30 -14.89 -20.60 -20.36
N LYS A 31 -16.08 -20.81 -19.77
CA LYS A 31 -17.13 -19.79 -19.64
C LYS A 31 -16.74 -18.65 -18.72
N LEU A 32 -15.81 -18.86 -17.78
CA LEU A 32 -15.28 -17.82 -16.91
C LEU A 32 -14.37 -16.84 -17.64
N ASN A 33 -14.19 -16.99 -18.96
CA ASN A 33 -13.54 -16.00 -19.84
C ASN A 33 -14.54 -15.20 -20.69
N ASP A 34 -15.84 -15.52 -20.62
CA ASP A 34 -16.90 -14.82 -21.33
C ASP A 34 -17.52 -13.73 -20.43
N ILE A 35 -17.35 -12.47 -20.83
CA ILE A 35 -17.85 -11.31 -20.08
C ILE A 35 -19.37 -11.31 -19.92
N GLU A 36 -20.13 -11.80 -20.90
CA GLU A 36 -21.59 -11.89 -20.80
C GLU A 36 -22.00 -12.94 -19.76
N TYR A 37 -21.32 -14.08 -19.77
CA TYR A 37 -21.52 -15.11 -18.74
C TYR A 37 -21.18 -14.59 -17.34
N ILE A 38 -20.04 -13.92 -17.19
CA ILE A 38 -19.57 -13.35 -15.91
C ILE A 38 -20.58 -12.33 -15.37
N LEU A 39 -21.05 -11.41 -16.23
CA LEU A 39 -22.00 -10.38 -15.80
C LEU A 39 -23.37 -10.93 -15.42
N ASN A 40 -23.82 -12.00 -16.07
CA ASN A 40 -25.11 -12.64 -15.81
C ASN A 40 -25.08 -13.53 -14.56
N ASN A 41 -24.03 -14.35 -14.40
CA ASN A 41 -23.94 -15.34 -13.33
C ASN A 41 -23.21 -14.81 -12.09
N LYS A 42 -22.47 -13.71 -12.23
CA LYS A 42 -21.61 -13.13 -11.19
C LYS A 42 -20.55 -14.10 -10.68
N ILE A 43 -20.02 -14.94 -11.57
CA ILE A 43 -18.91 -15.86 -11.28
C ILE A 43 -17.81 -15.56 -12.30
N SER A 44 -16.58 -15.42 -11.82
CA SER A 44 -15.40 -15.12 -12.63
C SER A 44 -14.20 -15.93 -12.12
N ASN A 45 -13.13 -15.98 -12.90
CA ASN A 45 -11.80 -16.32 -12.40
C ASN A 45 -11.01 -15.05 -12.06
N ASP A 46 -9.82 -15.26 -11.50
CA ASP A 46 -8.84 -14.25 -11.09
C ASP A 46 -8.45 -13.25 -12.17
N PHE A 47 -8.44 -13.68 -13.43
CA PHE A 47 -8.01 -12.87 -14.56
C PHE A 47 -9.18 -12.09 -15.17
N SER A 48 -10.31 -12.75 -15.42
CA SER A 48 -11.46 -12.17 -16.10
C SER A 48 -12.20 -11.14 -15.25
N ILE A 49 -12.07 -11.19 -13.92
CA ILE A 49 -12.68 -10.18 -13.05
C ILE A 49 -12.07 -8.79 -13.32
N ILE A 50 -10.82 -8.74 -13.75
CA ILE A 50 -10.12 -7.51 -14.13
C ILE A 50 -10.87 -6.82 -15.26
N GLN A 51 -11.46 -7.56 -16.21
CA GLN A 51 -12.24 -6.98 -17.30
C GLN A 51 -13.50 -6.24 -16.79
N VAL A 52 -14.11 -6.75 -15.72
CA VAL A 52 -15.25 -6.09 -15.06
C VAL A 52 -14.81 -4.79 -14.40
N TYR A 53 -13.70 -4.82 -13.66
CA TYR A 53 -13.10 -3.61 -13.08
C TYR A 53 -12.74 -2.58 -14.17
N SER A 54 -11.99 -3.01 -15.20
CA SER A 54 -11.58 -2.19 -16.33
C SER A 54 -12.75 -1.50 -17.02
N SER A 55 -13.87 -2.21 -17.20
CA SER A 55 -15.08 -1.66 -17.81
C SER A 55 -15.72 -0.58 -16.93
N LEU A 56 -15.80 -0.83 -15.62
CA LEU A 56 -16.39 0.12 -14.67
C LEU A 56 -15.51 1.36 -14.45
N PHE A 57 -14.19 1.20 -14.39
CA PHE A 57 -13.26 2.33 -14.29
C PHE A 57 -13.25 3.18 -15.55
N LYS A 58 -13.31 2.55 -16.72
CA LYS A 58 -13.41 3.27 -18.00
C LYS A 58 -14.68 4.12 -18.07
N GLU A 59 -15.83 3.59 -17.65
CA GLU A 59 -17.09 4.33 -17.64
C GLU A 59 -17.09 5.45 -16.56
N ALA A 60 -16.39 5.23 -15.46
CA ALA A 60 -16.24 6.21 -14.38
C ALA A 60 -15.18 7.29 -14.64
N ASP A 61 -14.47 7.25 -15.78
CA ASP A 61 -13.34 8.12 -16.12
C ASP A 61 -12.23 8.09 -15.04
N ILE A 62 -11.94 6.88 -14.55
CA ILE A 62 -10.89 6.59 -13.55
C ILE A 62 -9.66 6.06 -14.27
N GLU A 63 -8.51 6.63 -13.98
CA GLU A 63 -7.24 6.15 -14.51
C GLU A 63 -6.78 4.92 -13.73
N TYR A 64 -6.36 3.87 -14.44
CA TYR A 64 -5.91 2.64 -13.82
C TYR A 64 -4.90 1.91 -14.70
N GLU A 65 -4.07 1.10 -14.05
CA GLU A 65 -3.13 0.17 -14.67
C GLU A 65 -3.30 -1.21 -14.04
N VAL A 66 -3.15 -2.27 -14.83
CA VAL A 66 -3.14 -3.64 -14.33
C VAL A 66 -1.71 -4.02 -13.99
N ALA A 67 -1.45 -4.29 -12.73
CA ALA A 67 -0.15 -4.73 -12.25
C ALA A 67 -0.17 -6.24 -12.02
N ILE A 68 0.79 -6.96 -12.60
CA ILE A 68 0.91 -8.42 -12.47
C ILE A 68 2.29 -8.75 -11.90
N SER A 69 2.31 -9.56 -10.84
CA SER A 69 3.54 -9.95 -10.16
C SER A 69 3.46 -11.41 -9.67
N CYS A 70 4.43 -11.77 -8.84
CA CYS A 70 4.50 -13.04 -8.15
C CYS A 70 4.68 -12.80 -6.64
N ASN A 71 4.27 -13.79 -5.85
CA ASN A 71 4.43 -13.73 -4.41
C ASN A 71 5.92 -13.83 -4.03
N ARG A 72 6.43 -12.76 -3.40
CA ARG A 72 7.84 -12.55 -3.07
C ARG A 72 8.42 -13.56 -2.08
N TYR A 73 7.55 -14.26 -1.34
CA TYR A 73 7.98 -15.32 -0.41
C TYR A 73 8.38 -16.60 -1.13
N PHE A 74 7.87 -16.82 -2.35
CA PHE A 74 8.17 -18.00 -3.16
C PHE A 74 9.10 -17.70 -4.32
N LEU A 75 8.95 -16.53 -4.95
CA LEU A 75 9.70 -16.13 -6.15
C LEU A 75 10.01 -14.64 -6.10
N LYS A 76 11.23 -14.25 -6.51
CA LYS A 76 11.57 -12.85 -6.72
C LYS A 76 11.39 -12.53 -8.20
N PHE A 77 10.64 -11.49 -8.52
CA PHE A 77 10.46 -11.06 -9.90
C PHE A 77 11.75 -10.41 -10.41
N ASP A 78 12.25 -10.89 -11.54
CA ASP A 78 13.39 -10.33 -12.25
C ASP A 78 12.92 -9.82 -13.62
N PRO A 79 12.92 -8.50 -13.87
CA PRO A 79 12.52 -7.93 -15.16
C PRO A 79 13.33 -8.45 -16.35
N GLU A 80 14.59 -8.88 -16.15
CA GLU A 80 15.45 -9.37 -17.23
C GLU A 80 15.19 -10.85 -17.57
N LEU A 81 14.66 -11.62 -16.61
CA LEU A 81 14.41 -13.07 -16.72
C LEU A 81 12.92 -13.40 -16.59
N PHE A 82 12.09 -12.48 -17.07
CA PHE A 82 10.64 -12.55 -16.96
C PHE A 82 10.05 -13.84 -17.56
N ASP A 83 9.37 -14.65 -16.74
CA ASP A 83 8.58 -15.82 -17.16
C ASP A 83 7.09 -15.57 -16.87
N PRO A 84 6.22 -15.48 -17.90
CA PRO A 84 4.78 -15.31 -17.72
C PRO A 84 4.13 -16.36 -16.85
N ASN A 85 4.66 -17.59 -16.77
CA ASN A 85 4.06 -18.66 -15.97
C ASN A 85 4.17 -18.42 -14.45
N GLN A 86 5.04 -17.50 -14.04
CA GLN A 86 5.24 -17.12 -12.65
C GLN A 86 4.31 -16.00 -12.21
N LEU A 87 3.66 -15.31 -13.16
CA LEU A 87 2.73 -14.24 -12.91
C LEU A 87 1.34 -14.78 -12.57
N ARG A 88 1.03 -14.78 -11.27
CA ARG A 88 -0.27 -15.24 -10.79
C ARG A 88 -0.97 -14.28 -9.85
N GLU A 89 -0.32 -13.16 -9.53
CA GLU A 89 -0.84 -12.19 -8.58
C GLU A 89 -1.21 -10.92 -9.33
N PHE A 90 -2.51 -10.61 -9.34
CA PHE A 90 -3.08 -9.47 -10.04
C PHE A 90 -3.43 -8.34 -9.07
N LEU A 91 -3.02 -7.14 -9.43
CA LEU A 91 -3.37 -5.89 -8.78
C LEU A 91 -3.89 -4.90 -9.82
N ILE A 92 -4.71 -3.96 -9.38
CA ILE A 92 -5.06 -2.78 -10.17
C ILE A 92 -4.47 -1.58 -9.46
N PHE A 93 -3.56 -0.88 -10.12
CA PHE A 93 -2.95 0.33 -9.64
C PHE A 93 -3.76 1.55 -10.07
N LEU A 94 -4.01 2.45 -9.13
CA LEU A 94 -4.70 3.72 -9.33
C LEU A 94 -3.66 4.85 -9.23
N PRO A 95 -3.08 5.32 -10.35
CA PRO A 95 -1.93 6.22 -10.34
C PRO A 95 -2.21 7.57 -9.67
N ASN A 96 -3.42 8.12 -9.86
CA ASN A 96 -3.80 9.41 -9.27
C ASN A 96 -3.93 9.38 -7.74
N GLN A 97 -4.15 8.20 -7.16
CA GLN A 97 -4.29 7.99 -5.72
C GLN A 97 -3.07 7.30 -5.11
N GLU A 98 -2.19 6.76 -5.97
CA GLU A 98 -1.06 5.95 -5.56
C GLU A 98 -1.49 4.75 -4.68
N LYS A 99 -2.63 4.15 -5.02
CA LYS A 99 -3.23 3.02 -4.29
C LYS A 99 -3.42 1.81 -5.20
N TYR A 100 -3.63 0.66 -4.58
CA TYR A 100 -3.85 -0.61 -5.23
C TYR A 100 -5.20 -1.21 -4.85
N ILE A 101 -5.71 -2.03 -5.75
CA ILE A 101 -6.84 -2.93 -5.53
C ILE A 101 -6.33 -4.34 -5.77
N SER A 102 -6.65 -5.25 -4.85
CA SER A 102 -6.45 -6.69 -5.03
C SER A 102 -7.79 -7.34 -5.36
N PRO A 103 -8.10 -7.62 -6.64
CA PRO A 103 -9.41 -8.14 -7.05
C PRO A 103 -9.75 -9.47 -6.38
N ASN A 104 -8.74 -10.33 -6.20
CA ASN A 104 -8.91 -11.71 -5.73
C ASN A 104 -8.83 -11.83 -4.20
N ARG A 105 -8.62 -10.71 -3.48
CA ARG A 105 -8.49 -10.70 -2.01
C ARG A 105 -9.60 -9.87 -1.40
N VAL A 106 -10.65 -10.56 -0.95
CA VAL A 106 -11.88 -9.95 -0.43
C VAL A 106 -11.65 -9.15 0.86
N GLU A 107 -10.60 -9.48 1.61
CA GLU A 107 -10.20 -8.78 2.84
C GLU A 107 -9.45 -7.46 2.57
N TYR A 108 -8.92 -7.24 1.37
CA TYR A 108 -8.30 -5.97 0.99
C TYR A 108 -9.36 -5.00 0.46
N ARG A 109 -9.15 -3.72 0.69
CA ARG A 109 -9.89 -2.62 0.05
C ARG A 109 -8.94 -1.81 -0.81
N VAL A 110 -9.40 -0.70 -1.39
CA VAL A 110 -8.52 0.22 -2.12
C VAL A 110 -7.54 0.85 -1.12
N SER A 111 -6.31 0.35 -1.10
CA SER A 111 -5.31 0.66 -0.08
C SER A 111 -3.88 0.38 -0.58
N GLU A 112 -2.95 0.08 0.33
CA GLU A 112 -1.63 -0.42 -0.03
C GLU A 112 -1.72 -1.81 -0.68
N ALA A 113 -0.71 -2.14 -1.47
CA ALA A 113 -0.57 -3.49 -2.01
C ALA A 113 -0.32 -4.50 -0.87
N PRO A 114 -0.72 -5.77 -1.06
CA PRO A 114 -0.42 -6.83 -0.11
C PRO A 114 1.08 -7.01 0.17
N GLU A 115 1.43 -7.38 1.41
CA GLU A 115 2.83 -7.50 1.88
C GLU A 115 3.68 -8.50 1.09
N ASP A 116 3.04 -9.53 0.54
CA ASP A 116 3.68 -10.54 -0.28
C ASP A 116 3.98 -10.08 -1.72
N LEU A 117 3.49 -8.91 -2.12
CA LEU A 117 3.76 -8.27 -3.40
C LEU A 117 4.60 -7.00 -3.25
N LEU A 118 4.49 -6.32 -2.10
CA LEU A 118 5.26 -5.13 -1.77
C LEU A 118 6.77 -5.36 -1.90
N GLY A 119 7.45 -4.42 -2.54
CA GLY A 119 8.90 -4.46 -2.80
C GLY A 119 9.34 -5.48 -3.84
N ASN A 120 8.38 -6.11 -4.54
CA ASN A 120 8.67 -6.95 -5.70
C ASN A 120 8.41 -6.16 -6.98
N TYR A 121 9.10 -6.53 -8.06
CA TYR A 121 8.79 -5.98 -9.37
C TYR A 121 7.50 -6.60 -9.93
N GLY A 122 6.79 -5.83 -10.74
CA GLY A 122 5.63 -6.26 -11.49
C GLY A 122 5.63 -5.65 -12.89
N ILE A 123 4.83 -6.25 -13.76
CA ILE A 123 4.48 -5.66 -15.05
C ILE A 123 3.25 -4.82 -14.86
N PHE A 124 3.35 -3.54 -15.17
CA PHE A 124 2.24 -2.61 -15.20
C PHE A 124 1.80 -2.44 -16.65
N ILE A 125 0.51 -2.62 -16.90
CA ILE A 125 -0.10 -2.55 -18.22
C ILE A 125 -1.18 -1.47 -18.17
N ASP A 126 -1.07 -0.46 -19.02
CA ASP A 126 -2.04 0.62 -19.08
C ASP A 126 -3.27 0.25 -19.94
N LYS A 127 -4.23 1.17 -19.99
CA LYS A 127 -5.46 1.01 -20.79
C LYS A 127 -5.23 0.90 -22.30
N ASP A 128 -4.08 1.36 -22.80
CA ASP A 128 -3.70 1.35 -24.21
C ASP A 128 -2.85 0.09 -24.56
N LEU A 129 -2.66 -0.80 -23.57
CA LEU A 129 -1.88 -2.05 -23.62
C LEU A 129 -0.36 -1.83 -23.74
N ASP A 130 0.10 -0.62 -23.47
CA ASP A 130 1.52 -0.38 -23.25
C ASP A 130 1.90 -0.91 -21.86
N TYR A 131 3.14 -1.40 -21.73
CA TYR A 131 3.60 -2.00 -20.49
C TYR A 131 4.99 -1.52 -20.08
N TYR A 132 5.23 -1.53 -18.77
CA TYR A 132 6.54 -1.27 -18.19
C TYR A 132 6.75 -2.12 -16.94
N PHE A 133 8.01 -2.27 -16.54
CA PHE A 133 8.38 -2.95 -15.30
C PHE A 133 8.62 -1.91 -14.22
N SER A 134 8.01 -2.09 -13.05
CA SER A 134 8.21 -1.23 -11.89
C SER A 134 8.09 -2.02 -10.60
N GLU A 135 8.63 -1.47 -9.52
CA GLU A 135 8.49 -2.03 -8.18
C GLU A 135 7.13 -1.65 -7.60
N ILE A 136 6.44 -2.62 -6.99
CA ILE A 136 5.22 -2.40 -6.24
C ILE A 136 5.62 -1.78 -4.90
N THR A 137 5.54 -0.45 -4.82
CA THR A 137 6.01 0.31 -3.66
C THR A 137 4.87 0.82 -2.79
N LEU A 138 5.21 1.13 -1.54
CA LEU A 138 4.39 1.93 -0.64
C LEU A 138 4.63 3.40 -0.96
N PHE A 139 3.58 4.13 -1.28
CA PHE A 139 3.67 5.56 -1.60
C PHE A 139 3.54 6.44 -0.36
N ASP A 140 2.76 5.99 0.63
CA ASP A 140 2.61 6.71 1.89
C ASP A 140 3.76 6.35 2.85
N GLN A 141 4.80 7.20 2.87
CA GLN A 141 5.94 7.06 3.79
C GLN A 141 5.71 7.75 5.14
N ASP A 142 4.51 8.30 5.40
CA ASP A 142 4.15 8.85 6.71
C ASP A 142 3.82 7.72 7.71
N PHE A 143 4.79 6.83 7.93
CA PHE A 143 4.84 6.00 9.12
C PHE A 143 4.79 6.90 10.35
N SER A 144 4.20 6.45 11.46
CA SER A 144 4.23 7.20 12.72
C SER A 144 5.66 7.63 13.04
N GLN A 145 5.94 8.94 13.00
CA GLN A 145 7.29 9.46 13.18
C GLN A 145 7.47 9.88 14.64
N ILE A 146 8.48 9.30 15.31
CA ILE A 146 8.92 9.77 16.61
C ILE A 146 10.02 10.82 16.40
N LYS A 147 9.69 12.10 16.57
CA LYS A 147 10.71 13.15 16.66
C LYS A 147 11.21 13.24 18.09
N LYS A 148 12.48 12.92 18.32
CA LYS A 148 13.15 12.99 19.63
C LYS A 148 14.18 14.11 19.62
N ASN A 149 13.98 15.14 20.43
CA ASN A 149 14.97 16.18 20.70
C ASN A 149 15.59 15.96 22.07
N ILE A 150 16.92 15.97 22.14
CA ILE A 150 17.68 15.84 23.39
C ILE A 150 18.53 17.10 23.54
N GLU A 151 18.20 17.92 24.52
CA GLU A 151 19.04 19.04 24.93
C GLU A 151 19.84 18.67 26.18
N VAL A 152 21.17 18.79 26.09
CA VAL A 152 22.07 18.48 27.21
C VAL A 152 22.72 19.76 27.69
N ASN A 153 22.39 20.16 28.92
CA ASN A 153 22.94 21.33 29.58
C ASN A 153 23.94 20.90 30.67
N ILE A 154 25.23 21.12 30.40
CA ILE A 154 26.33 20.80 31.31
C ILE A 154 26.76 22.08 32.04
N SER A 155 26.69 22.07 33.37
CA SER A 155 27.16 23.19 34.19
C SER A 155 28.69 23.33 34.11
N ARG A 156 29.21 24.57 34.10
CA ARG A 156 30.67 24.88 33.98
C ARG A 156 31.56 24.16 35.00
N ASN A 157 31.00 23.81 36.17
CA ASN A 157 31.71 23.11 37.23
C ASN A 157 31.56 21.58 37.16
N LEU A 158 31.00 21.03 36.07
CA LEU A 158 30.76 19.60 35.82
C LEU A 158 30.01 18.85 36.93
N ASN A 159 29.39 19.56 37.88
CA ASN A 159 28.78 18.93 39.06
C ASN A 159 27.30 18.58 38.86
N LYS A 160 26.71 19.11 37.78
CA LYS A 160 25.29 18.94 37.45
C LYS A 160 25.13 18.85 35.94
N ILE A 161 24.46 17.79 35.51
CA ILE A 161 24.03 17.60 34.12
C ILE A 161 22.50 17.64 34.13
N LYS A 162 21.92 18.51 33.30
CA LYS A 162 20.49 18.55 33.05
C LYS A 162 20.25 18.06 31.63
N ILE A 163 19.47 17.00 31.49
CA ILE A 163 19.05 16.46 30.20
C ILE A 163 17.57 16.76 30.08
N ASP A 164 17.22 17.50 29.03
CA ASP A 164 15.86 17.82 28.65
C ASP A 164 15.56 17.00 27.40
N GLU A 165 14.72 15.98 27.54
CA GLU A 165 14.28 15.14 26.43
C GLU A 165 12.84 15.48 26.10
N SER A 166 12.57 15.88 24.85
CA SER A 166 11.21 16.04 24.34
C SER A 166 10.97 15.04 23.21
N ARG A 167 9.84 14.34 23.27
CA ARG A 167 9.37 13.46 22.21
C ARG A 167 8.07 14.00 21.66
N SER A 168 7.93 14.05 20.35
CA SER A 168 6.64 14.24 19.70
C SER A 168 6.35 13.05 18.78
N LEU A 169 5.20 12.43 18.98
CA LEU A 169 4.64 11.46 18.06
C LEU A 169 3.84 12.25 17.01
N VAL A 170 4.16 12.05 15.74
CA VAL A 170 3.34 12.50 14.62
C VAL A 170 2.64 11.26 14.09
N ASP A 171 1.35 11.16 14.37
CA ASP A 171 0.46 10.14 13.81
C ASP A 171 -0.66 10.85 13.06
N ILE A 172 -1.38 10.14 12.17
CA ILE A 172 -2.40 10.69 11.26
C ILE A 172 -3.31 11.71 11.97
N GLY A 173 -2.95 13.00 11.87
CA GLY A 173 -3.67 14.14 12.45
C GLY A 173 -3.56 14.39 13.97
N GLN A 174 -2.72 13.69 14.73
CA GLN A 174 -2.57 13.90 16.18
C GLN A 174 -1.11 14.11 16.61
N LEU A 175 -0.85 15.22 17.31
CA LEU A 175 0.43 15.55 17.93
C LEU A 175 0.37 15.26 19.43
N GLN A 176 1.07 14.23 19.88
CA GLN A 176 1.28 13.98 21.31
C GLN A 176 2.71 14.34 21.69
N THR A 177 2.87 15.17 22.72
CA THR A 177 4.18 15.64 23.18
C THR A 177 4.41 15.20 24.62
N GLU A 178 5.54 14.55 24.88
CA GLU A 178 6.01 14.21 26.23
C GLU A 178 7.37 14.85 26.47
N THR A 179 7.56 15.43 27.66
CA THR A 179 8.84 16.01 28.09
C THR A 179 9.30 15.36 29.38
N ILE A 180 10.54 14.85 29.38
CA ILE A 180 11.16 14.20 30.54
C ILE A 180 12.37 15.05 30.96
N PHE A 181 12.39 15.43 32.23
CA PHE A 181 13.49 16.17 32.85
C PHE A 181 14.33 15.23 33.71
N ILE A 182 15.58 14.98 33.32
CA ILE A 182 16.52 14.18 34.11
C ILE A 182 17.63 15.08 34.65
N CYS A 183 17.77 15.10 35.98
CA CYS A 183 18.79 15.88 36.65
C CYS A 183 19.77 14.96 37.39
N LEU A 184 20.97 14.80 36.85
CA LEU A 184 22.02 13.98 37.45
C LEU A 184 22.98 14.87 38.25
N ARG A 185 23.14 14.53 39.53
CA ARG A 185 24.11 15.16 40.43
C ARG A 185 25.27 14.20 40.62
N LEU A 186 26.45 14.57 40.14
CA LEU A 186 27.65 13.76 40.32
C LEU A 186 28.06 13.85 41.79
N LYS A 187 28.05 12.71 42.51
CA LYS A 187 28.61 12.63 43.86
C LYS A 187 30.12 12.80 43.74
N LYS A 188 30.69 13.78 44.45
CA LYS A 188 32.14 13.90 44.60
C LYS A 188 32.69 12.59 45.17
N PRO A 189 33.83 12.07 44.69
CA PRO A 189 34.47 10.93 45.31
C PRO A 189 34.81 11.30 46.76
N ILE A 190 34.37 10.45 47.69
CA ILE A 190 34.75 10.54 49.10
C ILE A 190 36.18 9.98 49.15
N PHE A 191 37.18 10.85 49.05
CA PHE A 191 38.53 10.50 49.50
C PHE A 191 38.58 10.82 50.99
N GLY A 192 38.53 9.76 51.80
CA GLY A 192 38.72 9.74 53.24
C GLY A 192 39.46 8.48 53.61
#